data_AF-A0A2N4UG04-F1
#
_entry.id   AF-A0A2N4UG04-F1
#
_cell.length_a   1.000
_cell.length_b   1.000
_cell.length_c   1.000
_cell.angle_alpha   90.00
_cell.angle_beta   90.00
_cell.angle_gamma   90.00
#
_symmetry.space_group_name_H-M   'P 1'
#
loop_
_entity.id
_entity.type
_entity.pdbx_description
1 polymer ?
#
loop_
_entity_poly.entity_id
_entity_poly.type
_entity_poly.pdbx_seq_one_letter_code
_entity_poly.pdbx_strand_id
1 'polypeptide(L)'
;MSESPSVTRYRTTLAALDPRISIAAQLRALFPLIETDLAAGVPHAAVLDDLAAAGLTVQRSTYAITLYRWRKAQRPAASPPASSAKPSSPPPALDAIQGRPRNIQTPGDLRKIRDMQIDLEALRREGLANRTQPADSNPTKRNEP
;
A
#
# COMPACT_ATOMS: atom_id res chain seq x y z
N MET A 1 -16.03 34.44 -23.46
CA MET A 1 -15.24 33.59 -22.55
C MET A 1 -14.18 32.92 -23.39
N SER A 2 -12.92 33.37 -23.30
CA SER A 2 -11.82 32.71 -24.00
C SER A 2 -11.54 31.38 -23.30
N GLU A 3 -11.62 30.28 -24.04
CA GLU A 3 -11.27 28.95 -23.53
C GLU A 3 -9.77 28.96 -23.15
N SER A 4 -9.44 28.53 -21.92
CA SER A 4 -8.04 28.43 -21.48
C SER A 4 -7.33 27.37 -22.34
N PRO A 5 -6.08 27.61 -22.80
CA PRO A 5 -5.34 26.64 -23.59
C PRO A 5 -5.15 25.29 -22.86
N SER A 6 -5.15 25.29 -21.53
CA SER A 6 -5.11 24.07 -20.71
C SER A 6 -6.39 23.25 -20.84
N VAL A 7 -7.57 23.89 -20.89
CA VAL A 7 -8.86 23.20 -21.06
C VAL A 7 -8.91 22.45 -22.38
N THR A 8 -8.50 23.08 -23.48
CA THR A 8 -8.47 22.43 -24.79
C THR A 8 -7.52 21.23 -24.82
N ARG A 9 -6.36 21.33 -24.16
CA ARG A 9 -5.40 20.21 -24.02
C ARG A 9 -6.00 19.06 -23.21
N TYR A 10 -6.57 19.35 -22.04
CA TYR A 10 -7.20 18.34 -21.19
C TYR A 10 -8.33 17.64 -21.91
N ARG A 11 -9.20 18.39 -22.59
CA ARG A 11 -10.30 17.84 -23.39
C ARG A 11 -9.80 16.93 -24.52
N THR A 12 -8.75 17.34 -25.21
CA THR A 12 -8.12 16.52 -26.27
C THR A 12 -7.58 15.21 -25.70
N THR A 13 -6.88 15.25 -24.57
CA THR A 13 -6.38 14.04 -23.90
C THR A 13 -7.51 13.14 -23.41
N LEU A 14 -8.58 13.72 -22.84
CA LEU A 14 -9.75 12.96 -22.38
C LEU A 14 -10.50 12.30 -23.54
N ALA A 15 -10.64 12.98 -24.68
CA ALA A 15 -11.30 12.43 -25.86
C ALA A 15 -10.56 11.23 -26.48
N ALA A 16 -9.24 11.12 -26.26
CA ALA A 16 -8.44 9.99 -26.72
C ALA A 16 -8.51 8.76 -25.79
N LEU A 17 -9.06 8.91 -24.58
CA LEU A 17 -9.18 7.83 -23.60
C LEU A 17 -10.50 7.09 -23.77
N ASP A 18 -10.52 5.81 -23.38
CA ASP A 18 -11.77 5.05 -23.28
C ASP A 18 -12.63 5.62 -22.14
N PRO A 19 -13.88 6.06 -22.40
CA PRO A 19 -14.75 6.62 -21.36
C PRO A 19 -15.04 5.66 -20.20
N ARG A 20 -14.79 4.35 -20.37
CA ARG A 20 -15.02 3.32 -19.35
C ARG A 20 -13.88 3.21 -18.32
N ILE A 21 -12.73 3.84 -18.56
CA ILE A 21 -11.63 3.79 -17.57
C ILE A 21 -11.97 4.63 -16.33
N SER A 22 -11.52 4.16 -15.17
CA SER A 22 -11.76 4.85 -13.90
C SER A 22 -11.26 6.30 -13.91
N ILE A 23 -11.92 7.17 -13.14
CA ILE A 23 -11.52 8.57 -12.93
C ILE A 23 -10.03 8.69 -12.54
N ALA A 24 -9.55 7.79 -11.67
CA ALA A 24 -8.15 7.79 -11.26
C ALA A 24 -7.19 7.47 -12.43
N ALA A 25 -7.60 6.65 -13.40
CA ALA A 25 -6.82 6.39 -14.60
C ALA A 25 -6.85 7.59 -15.56
N GLN A 26 -8.00 8.25 -15.73
CA GLN A 26 -8.12 9.48 -16.50
C GLN A 26 -7.22 10.59 -15.93
N LEU A 27 -7.22 10.78 -14.60
CA LEU A 27 -6.33 11.72 -13.93
C LEU A 27 -4.85 11.39 -14.17
N ARG A 28 -4.45 10.11 -14.12
CA ARG A 28 -3.06 9.70 -14.38
C ARG A 28 -2.59 10.03 -15.78
N ALA A 29 -3.48 9.97 -16.77
CA ALA A 29 -3.17 10.37 -18.14
C ALA A 29 -2.97 11.89 -18.27
N LEU A 30 -3.66 12.69 -17.46
CA LEU A 30 -3.57 14.15 -17.46
C LEU A 30 -2.41 14.70 -16.62
N PHE A 31 -1.88 13.95 -15.65
CA PHE A 31 -0.86 14.45 -14.73
C PHE A 31 0.42 15.00 -15.37
N PRO A 32 0.97 14.44 -16.47
CA PRO A 32 2.11 15.07 -17.15
C PRO A 32 1.84 16.52 -17.59
N LEU A 33 0.63 16.79 -18.10
CA LEU A 33 0.22 18.14 -18.51
C LEU A 33 -0.01 19.03 -17.29
N ILE A 34 -0.73 18.51 -16.29
CA ILE A 34 -1.00 19.23 -15.04
C ILE A 34 0.29 19.65 -14.34
N GLU A 35 1.30 18.79 -14.26
CA GLU A 35 2.60 19.14 -13.64
C GLU A 35 3.34 20.23 -14.42
N THR A 36 3.16 20.29 -15.73
CA THR A 36 3.71 21.39 -16.56
C THR A 36 3.03 22.71 -16.21
N ASP A 37 1.71 22.70 -16.05
CA ASP A 37 0.94 23.89 -15.65
C ASP A 37 1.27 24.32 -14.21
N LEU A 38 1.40 23.36 -13.28
CA LEU A 38 1.82 23.63 -11.90
C LEU A 38 3.24 24.20 -11.85
N ALA A 39 4.17 23.68 -12.67
CA ALA A 39 5.53 24.22 -12.77
C ALA A 39 5.56 25.65 -13.36
N ALA A 40 4.59 25.98 -14.21
CA ALA A 40 4.38 27.34 -14.71
C ALA A 40 3.70 28.28 -13.68
N GLY A 41 3.37 27.77 -12.49
CA GLY A 41 2.78 28.55 -11.40
C GLY A 41 1.25 28.57 -11.38
N VAL A 42 0.58 27.75 -12.18
CA VAL A 42 -0.89 27.64 -12.14
C VAL A 42 -1.31 27.07 -10.78
N PRO A 43 -2.22 27.72 -10.04
CA PRO A 43 -2.66 27.21 -8.74
C PRO A 43 -3.53 25.97 -8.92
N HIS A 44 -3.46 25.05 -7.96
CA HIS A 44 -4.27 23.82 -7.97
C HIS A 44 -5.78 24.05 -8.10
N ALA A 45 -6.30 25.19 -7.63
CA ALA A 45 -7.71 25.54 -7.79
C ALA A 45 -8.08 25.77 -9.27
N ALA A 46 -7.26 26.54 -10.00
CA ALA A 46 -7.45 26.78 -11.41
C ALA A 46 -7.35 25.50 -12.24
N VAL A 47 -6.45 24.58 -11.88
CA VAL A 47 -6.39 23.25 -12.50
C VAL A 47 -7.70 22.47 -12.30
N LEU A 48 -8.30 22.53 -11.11
CA LEU A 48 -9.57 21.84 -10.85
C LEU A 48 -10.73 22.46 -11.64
N ASP A 49 -10.74 23.78 -11.78
CA ASP A 49 -11.72 24.49 -12.60
C ASP A 49 -11.56 24.14 -14.08
N ASP A 50 -10.32 24.10 -14.58
CA ASP A 50 -10.01 23.70 -15.96
C ASP A 50 -10.36 22.24 -16.24
N LEU A 51 -10.14 21.34 -15.28
CA LEU A 51 -10.57 19.94 -15.36
C LEU A 51 -12.09 19.82 -15.44
N ALA A 52 -12.82 20.58 -14.61
CA ALA A 52 -14.28 20.61 -14.64
C ALA A 52 -14.79 21.14 -15.98
N ALA A 53 -14.20 22.22 -16.50
CA ALA A 53 -14.50 22.78 -17.82
C ALA A 53 -14.20 21.79 -18.97
N ALA A 54 -13.17 20.95 -18.82
CA ALA A 54 -12.85 19.88 -19.76
C ALA A 54 -13.77 18.65 -19.66
N GLY A 55 -14.71 18.64 -18.71
CA GLY A 55 -15.70 17.56 -18.52
C GLY A 55 -15.32 16.52 -17.47
N LEU A 56 -14.26 16.74 -16.69
CA LEU A 56 -13.82 15.84 -15.62
C LEU A 56 -13.96 16.51 -14.25
N THR A 57 -15.09 16.28 -13.58
CA THR A 57 -15.32 16.77 -12.22
C THR A 57 -14.76 15.78 -11.19
N VAL A 58 -13.85 16.24 -10.32
CA VAL A 58 -13.24 15.41 -9.29
C VAL A 58 -13.15 16.14 -7.95
N GLN A 59 -13.26 15.37 -6.85
CA GLN A 59 -13.05 15.93 -5.52
C GLN A 59 -11.57 16.28 -5.32
N ARG A 60 -11.29 17.41 -4.65
CA ARG A 60 -9.94 17.88 -4.33
C ARG A 60 -9.07 16.83 -3.62
N SER A 61 -9.66 16.05 -2.71
CA SER A 61 -8.97 14.96 -2.00
C SER A 61 -8.51 13.85 -2.97
N THR A 62 -9.39 13.41 -3.86
CA THR A 62 -9.08 12.41 -4.89
C THR A 62 -7.98 12.90 -5.82
N TYR A 63 -8.06 14.15 -6.27
CA TYR A 63 -7.01 14.79 -7.06
C TYR A 63 -5.66 14.77 -6.33
N ALA A 64 -5.61 15.26 -5.09
CA ALA A 64 -4.39 15.36 -4.30
C ALA A 64 -3.75 13.98 -4.01
N ILE A 65 -4.56 13.00 -3.60
CA ILE A 65 -4.08 11.63 -3.30
C ILE A 65 -3.56 10.96 -4.58
N THR A 66 -4.28 11.09 -5.70
CA THR A 66 -3.90 10.44 -6.95
C THR A 66 -2.63 11.08 -7.53
N LEU A 67 -2.50 12.41 -7.45
CA LEU A 67 -1.30 13.14 -7.85
C LEU A 67 -0.09 12.75 -6.99
N TYR A 68 -0.25 12.69 -5.66
CA TYR A 68 0.79 12.19 -4.77
C TYR A 68 1.26 10.77 -5.13
N ARG A 69 0.31 9.85 -5.37
CA ARG A 69 0.63 8.47 -5.74
C ARG A 69 1.34 8.38 -7.09
N TRP A 70 0.93 9.21 -8.05
CA TRP A 70 1.57 9.28 -9.36
C TRP A 70 3.01 9.80 -9.22
N ARG A 71 3.25 10.92 -8.53
CA ARG A 71 4.59 11.46 -8.24
C ARG A 71 5.49 10.42 -7.57
N LYS A 72 4.95 9.70 -6.59
CA LYS A 72 5.67 8.64 -5.88
C LYS A 72 6.06 7.47 -6.81
N ALA A 73 5.20 7.11 -7.74
CA ALA A 73 5.47 6.06 -8.72
C ALA A 73 6.50 6.48 -9.77
N GLN A 74 6.59 7.77 -10.10
CA GLN A 74 7.57 8.32 -11.03
C GLN A 74 8.97 8.47 -10.42
N ARG A 75 9.09 8.41 -9.08
CA ARG A 75 10.40 8.41 -8.44
C ARG A 75 11.09 7.09 -8.81
N PRO A 76 12.28 7.11 -9.44
CA PRO A 76 13.04 5.89 -9.65
C PRO A 76 13.22 5.24 -8.29
N ALA A 77 12.98 3.94 -8.20
CA ALA A 77 13.21 3.19 -6.99
C ALA A 77 14.70 3.36 -6.65
N ALA A 78 15.01 4.28 -5.74
CA ALA A 78 16.27 4.22 -5.02
C ALA A 78 16.31 2.79 -4.47
N SER A 79 17.37 2.07 -4.84
CA SER A 79 17.52 0.63 -4.68
C SER A 79 16.84 0.14 -3.40
N PRO A 80 16.10 -0.98 -3.45
CA PRO A 80 15.60 -1.57 -2.22
C PRO A 80 16.77 -1.66 -1.23
N PRO A 81 16.59 -1.32 0.06
CA PRO A 81 17.64 -1.57 1.03
C PRO A 81 18.02 -3.03 0.86
N ALA A 82 19.30 -3.27 0.53
CA ALA A 82 19.81 -4.60 0.29
C ALA A 82 19.37 -5.46 1.46
N SER A 83 18.50 -6.45 1.20
CA SER A 83 18.27 -7.54 2.12
C SER A 83 19.64 -8.13 2.38
N SER A 84 20.21 -7.79 3.53
CA SER A 84 21.40 -8.41 4.06
C SER A 84 21.03 -9.86 4.33
N ALA A 85 21.19 -10.69 3.30
CA ALA A 85 21.28 -12.13 3.44
C ALA A 85 22.48 -12.40 4.35
N LYS A 86 22.22 -12.51 5.65
CA LYS A 86 23.22 -12.88 6.63
C LYS A 86 23.52 -14.37 6.44
N PRO A 87 24.80 -14.78 6.40
CA PRO A 87 25.18 -16.17 6.17
C PRO A 87 24.72 -17.06 7.32
N SER A 88 24.30 -18.27 6.92
CA SER A 88 23.87 -19.40 7.75
C SER A 88 24.85 -19.71 8.90
N SER A 89 24.29 -19.88 10.10
CA SER A 89 24.90 -20.47 11.30
C SER A 89 23.77 -21.16 12.10
N PRO A 90 24.02 -22.30 12.78
CA PRO A 90 23.05 -23.39 12.98
C PRO A 90 21.99 -23.09 14.07
N PRO A 91 20.91 -23.89 14.15
CA PRO A 91 19.62 -23.43 14.65
C PRO A 91 19.54 -23.48 16.18
N PRO A 92 19.17 -22.38 16.86
CA PRO A 92 18.54 -22.46 18.16
C PRO A 92 17.02 -22.54 17.97
N ALA A 93 16.40 -23.55 18.59
CA ALA A 93 14.95 -23.82 18.70
C ALA A 93 14.05 -23.03 17.73
N LEU A 94 13.77 -23.65 16.57
CA LEU A 94 12.84 -23.12 15.57
C LEU A 94 11.45 -22.98 16.19
N ASP A 95 11.13 -21.76 16.61
CA ASP A 95 9.74 -21.30 16.65
C ASP A 95 9.18 -21.56 15.23
N ALA A 96 8.10 -22.34 15.11
CA ALA A 96 7.55 -22.77 13.81
C ALA A 96 7.10 -21.59 12.92
N ILE A 97 7.06 -20.40 13.50
CA ILE A 97 6.62 -19.16 12.91
C ILE A 97 7.75 -18.13 13.03
N GLN A 98 8.38 -17.78 11.90
CA GLN A 98 9.41 -16.74 11.87
C GLN A 98 8.81 -15.39 11.46
N GLY A 99 9.24 -14.32 12.14
CA GLY A 99 8.87 -12.95 11.79
C GLY A 99 7.55 -12.44 12.42
N ARG A 100 6.97 -13.15 13.39
CA ARG A 100 5.74 -12.72 14.08
C ARG A 100 5.97 -11.45 14.91
N PRO A 101 5.31 -10.31 14.60
CA PRO A 101 5.36 -9.15 15.48
C PRO A 101 4.58 -9.43 16.77
N ARG A 102 5.11 -8.99 17.92
CA ARG A 102 4.49 -9.20 19.25
C ARG A 102 3.13 -8.49 19.36
N ASN A 103 3.04 -7.26 18.84
CA ASN A 103 1.82 -6.45 18.79
C ASN A 103 1.78 -5.66 17.47
N ILE A 104 0.58 -5.32 17.00
CA ILE A 104 0.37 -4.46 15.82
C ILE A 104 0.17 -3.03 16.32
N GLN A 105 1.12 -2.13 16.07
CA GLN A 105 1.02 -0.72 16.48
C GLN A 105 0.97 0.24 15.29
N THR A 106 1.50 -0.19 14.14
CA THR A 106 1.59 0.65 12.94
C THR A 106 1.02 -0.05 11.71
N PRO A 107 0.59 0.69 10.67
CA PRO A 107 0.22 0.09 9.38
C PRO A 107 1.35 -0.71 8.72
N GLY A 108 2.61 -0.46 9.09
CA GLY A 108 3.76 -1.24 8.63
C GLY A 108 3.82 -2.65 9.22
N ASP A 109 3.28 -2.86 10.43
CA ASP A 109 3.31 -4.17 11.09
C ASP A 109 2.39 -5.18 10.39
N LEU A 110 1.35 -4.71 9.68
CA LEU A 110 0.52 -5.56 8.81
C LEU A 110 1.31 -6.18 7.65
N ARG A 111 2.35 -5.48 7.16
CA ARG A 111 3.24 -6.02 6.12
C ARG A 111 4.10 -7.14 6.69
N LYS A 112 4.63 -6.95 7.90
CA LYS A 112 5.41 -7.99 8.59
C LYS A 112 4.60 -9.26 8.80
N ILE A 113 3.30 -9.15 9.10
CA ILE A 113 2.40 -10.31 9.23
C ILE A 113 2.24 -11.02 7.89
N ARG A 114 2.08 -10.27 6.79
CA ARG A 114 1.96 -10.84 5.45
C ARG A 114 3.24 -11.58 5.02
N ASP A 115 4.38 -11.06 5.42
CA ASP A 115 5.69 -11.60 5.07
C ASP A 115 6.16 -12.70 6.05
N MET A 116 5.31 -13.13 6.98
CA MET A 116 5.61 -14.21 7.91
C MET A 116 5.88 -15.52 7.16
N GLN A 117 6.97 -16.18 7.55
CA GLN A 117 7.29 -17.51 7.07
C GLN A 117 6.84 -18.54 8.11
N ILE A 118 5.93 -19.40 7.69
CA ILE A 118 5.40 -20.49 8.52
C ILE A 118 5.94 -21.78 7.95
N ASP A 119 6.76 -22.48 8.73
CA ASP A 119 7.17 -23.84 8.39
C ASP A 119 6.07 -24.80 8.83
N LEU A 120 5.30 -25.29 7.85
CA LEU A 120 4.18 -26.18 8.10
C LEU A 120 4.62 -27.55 8.64
N GLU A 121 5.82 -28.01 8.31
CA GLU A 121 6.35 -29.28 8.80
C GLU A 121 6.81 -29.14 10.26
N ALA A 122 7.51 -28.05 10.57
CA ALA A 122 7.87 -27.73 11.95
C ALA A 122 6.63 -27.56 12.83
N LEU A 123 5.62 -26.83 12.34
CA LEU A 123 4.35 -26.63 13.05
C LEU A 123 3.60 -27.95 13.30
N ARG A 124 3.61 -28.86 12.32
CA ARG A 124 3.03 -30.19 12.46
C ARG A 124 3.76 -31.02 13.52
N ARG A 125 5.10 -30.95 13.53
CA ARG A 125 5.94 -31.66 14.52
C ARG A 125 5.71 -31.13 15.93
N GLU A 126 5.60 -29.81 16.09
CA GLU A 126 5.26 -29.15 17.36
C GLU A 126 3.89 -29.60 17.87
N GLY A 127 2.86 -29.61 17.01
CA GLY A 127 1.52 -30.07 17.39
C GLY A 127 1.47 -31.53 17.83
N LEU A 128 2.29 -32.40 17.22
CA LEU A 128 2.42 -33.80 17.64
C LEU A 128 3.14 -33.91 18.99
N ALA A 129 4.22 -33.16 19.20
CA ALA A 129 4.97 -33.16 20.46
C ALA A 129 4.14 -32.65 21.65
N ASN A 130 3.33 -31.60 21.44
CA ASN A 130 2.41 -31.08 22.46
C ASN A 130 1.29 -32.07 22.81
N ARG A 131 0.91 -32.97 21.88
CA ARG A 131 -0.10 -34.01 22.14
C ARG A 131 0.46 -35.19 22.93
N THR A 132 1.75 -35.50 22.79
CA THR A 132 2.42 -36.57 23.54
C THR A 132 2.94 -36.14 24.90
N GLN A 133 2.91 -34.85 25.25
CA GLN A 133 3.11 -34.45 26.64
C GLN A 133 1.92 -34.95 27.48
N PRO A 134 2.16 -35.78 28.51
CA PRO A 134 1.11 -36.14 29.44
C PRO A 134 0.62 -34.86 30.11
N ALA A 135 -0.70 -34.69 30.16
CA ALA A 135 -1.32 -33.73 31.04
C ALA A 135 -0.96 -34.13 32.49
N ASP A 136 0.14 -33.59 33.00
CA ASP A 136 0.40 -33.62 34.43
C ASP A 136 -0.73 -32.86 35.11
N SER A 137 -1.57 -33.69 35.71
CA SER A 137 -2.74 -33.34 36.48
C SER A 137 -2.38 -32.32 37.54
N ASN A 138 -3.00 -31.14 37.53
CA ASN A 138 -3.13 -30.36 38.75
C ASN A 138 -4.58 -30.48 39.24
N PRO A 139 -4.87 -31.32 40.26
CA PRO A 139 -6.21 -31.43 40.79
C PRO A 139 -6.49 -30.27 41.76
N THR A 140 -7.62 -29.60 41.54
CA THR A 140 -8.53 -29.09 42.58
C THR A 140 -7.96 -28.16 43.66
N LYS A 141 -8.25 -26.85 43.54
CA LYS A 141 -8.73 -26.07 44.70
C LYS A 141 -10.20 -25.72 44.48
N ARG A 142 -11.06 -26.62 44.96
CA ARG A 142 -12.50 -26.42 45.17
C ARG A 142 -12.62 -25.40 46.31
N ASN A 143 -13.28 -24.26 46.04
CA ASN A 143 -13.71 -23.32 47.05
C ASN A 143 -14.67 -24.04 48.02
N GLU A 144 -14.38 -24.01 49.31
CA GLU A 144 -15.37 -24.29 50.35
C GLU A 144 -16.08 -23.00 50.78
N PRO A 145 -17.36 -23.09 51.20
CA PRO A 145 -18.18 -21.95 51.60
C PRO A 145 -17.79 -21.32 52.95
#